data_AF-A0A6L3V3D0-F1
#
_entry.id   AF-A0A6L3V3D0-F1
#
_cell.length_a   1.000
_cell.length_b   1.000
_cell.length_c   1.000
_cell.angle_alpha   90.00
_cell.angle_beta   90.00
_cell.angle_gamma   90.00
#
_symmetry.space_group_name_H-M   'P 1'
#
loop_
_entity.id
_entity.type
_entity.pdbx_description
1 polymer ?
#
loop_
_entity_poly.entity_id
_entity_poly.type
_entity_poly.pdbx_seq_one_letter_code
_entity_poly.pdbx_strand_id
1 'polypeptide(L)' 'MIKSSCPIQQKIDKLIQKSKGIKVELDNTPYEDDKKFKYLLKTLLEVHREMDQTRKDVTN' A
#
# COMPACT_ATOMS: atom_id res chain seq x y z
N MET A 1 3.15 -14.95 -25.35
CA MET A 1 1.88 -14.31 -24.93
C MET A 1 2.22 -13.13 -24.03
N ILE A 2 2.16 -11.91 -24.56
CA ILE A 2 2.34 -10.71 -23.75
C ILE A 2 1.06 -10.59 -22.91
N LYS A 3 1.13 -10.94 -21.63
CA LYS A 3 0.06 -10.60 -20.68
C LYS A 3 -0.04 -9.07 -20.69
N SER A 4 -0.99 -8.54 -21.44
CA SER A 4 -1.40 -7.13 -21.40
C SER A 4 -1.86 -6.82 -19.98
N SER A 5 -0.88 -6.60 -19.11
CA SER A 5 -1.11 -6.31 -17.71
C SER A 5 -1.61 -4.88 -17.69
N CYS A 6 -2.91 -4.72 -17.47
CA CYS A 6 -3.57 -3.43 -17.45
C CYS A 6 -2.70 -2.47 -16.59
N PRO A 7 -2.33 -1.27 -17.07
CA PRO A 7 -1.43 -0.36 -16.34
C PRO A 7 -1.89 -0.11 -14.90
N ILE A 8 -3.20 -0.15 -14.69
CA ILE A 8 -3.83 0.01 -13.39
C ILE A 8 -3.62 -1.21 -12.48
N GLN A 9 -3.68 -2.42 -13.03
CA GLN A 9 -3.36 -3.65 -12.28
C GLN A 9 -1.91 -3.61 -11.78
N GLN A 10 -0.96 -3.20 -12.63
CA GLN A 10 0.44 -3.03 -12.21
C GLN A 10 0.59 -1.98 -11.10
N LYS A 11 -0.20 -0.90 -11.14
CA LYS A 11 -0.20 0.13 -10.10
C LYS A 11 -0.74 -0.41 -8.78
N ILE A 12 -1.83 -1.18 -8.83
CA ILE A 12 -2.38 -1.88 -7.65
C ILE A 12 -1.38 -2.88 -7.08
N ASP A 13 -0.71 -3.68 -7.92
CA ASP A 13 0.31 -4.63 -7.48
C ASP A 13 1.49 -3.95 -6.78
N LYS A 14 1.96 -2.80 -7.29
CA LYS A 14 2.99 -1.99 -6.62
C LYS A 14 2.53 -1.47 -5.26
N LEU A 15 1.27 -0.99 -5.16
CA LEU A 15 0.71 -0.53 -3.90
C LEU A 15 0.54 -1.67 -2.88
N ILE A 16 0.18 -2.87 -3.34
CA ILE A 16 0.13 -4.08 -2.49
C ILE A 16 1.52 -4.42 -1.97
N GLN A 17 2.56 -4.39 -2.81
CA GLN A 17 3.93 -4.63 -2.37
C GLN A 17 4.38 -3.59 -1.34
N LYS A 18 4.06 -2.30 -1.56
CA LYS A 18 4.36 -1.22 -0.62
C LYS A 18 3.65 -1.42 0.72
N SER A 19 2.36 -1.79 0.72
CA SER A 19 1.59 -2.11 1.93
C SER A 19 2.21 -3.27 2.72
N LYS A 20 2.66 -4.34 2.03
CA LYS A 20 3.35 -5.46 2.67
C LYS A 20 4.65 -5.02 3.35
N GLY A 21 5.45 -4.18 2.70
CA GLY A 21 6.68 -3.64 3.29
C GLY A 21 6.42 -2.85 4.58
N ILE A 22 5.43 -1.95 4.55
CA ILE A 22 5.05 -1.14 5.71
C ILE A 22 4.53 -2.02 6.87
N LYS A 23 3.77 -3.09 6.56
CA LYS A 23 3.31 -4.05 7.59
C LYS A 23 4.48 -4.77 8.26
N VAL A 24 5.45 -5.24 7.47
CA VAL A 24 6.67 -5.86 8.02
C VAL A 24 7.43 -4.86 8.89
N GLU A 25 7.56 -3.61 8.46
CA GLU A 25 8.19 -2.57 9.29
C GLU A 25 7.41 -2.30 10.57
N LEU A 26 6.07 -2.29 10.54
CA LEU A 26 5.22 -2.16 11.73
C LEU A 26 5.42 -3.33 12.70
N ASP A 27 5.41 -4.56 12.18
CA ASP A 27 5.61 -5.77 13.00
C ASP A 27 6.99 -5.80 13.67
N ASN A 28 8.00 -5.19 13.04
CA ASN A 28 9.35 -5.08 13.59
C ASN A 28 9.59 -3.77 14.37
N THR A 29 8.65 -2.83 14.37
CA THR A 29 8.82 -1.55 15.10
C THR A 29 8.39 -1.76 16.55
N PRO A 30 9.31 -1.62 17.52
CA PRO A 30 8.94 -1.69 18.93
C PRO A 30 7.94 -0.58 19.25
N TYR A 31 6.90 -0.92 20.02
CA TYR A 31 5.81 -0.01 20.38
C TYR A 31 6.29 1.28 21.09
N GLU A 32 7.48 1.22 21.72
CA GLU A 32 8.12 2.36 22.37
C GLU A 32 8.49 3.50 21.40
N ASP A 33 8.64 3.21 20.10
CA ASP A 33 8.80 4.22 19.06
C ASP A 33 7.43 4.67 18.50
N ASP A 34 6.64 5.32 19.38
CA ASP A 34 5.29 5.80 19.08
C ASP A 34 5.25 6.71 17.84
N LYS A 35 6.30 7.52 17.61
CA LYS A 35 6.40 8.38 16.43
C LYS A 35 6.54 7.56 15.15
N LYS A 36 7.44 6.59 15.13
CA LYS A 36 7.65 5.73 13.97
C LYS A 36 6.44 4.83 13.73
N PHE A 37 5.84 4.28 14.78
CA PHE A 37 4.64 3.47 14.70
C PHE A 37 3.46 4.25 14.09
N LYS A 38 3.18 5.46 14.59
CA LYS A 38 2.15 6.35 14.03
C LYS A 38 2.44 6.75 12.59
N TYR A 39 3.71 7.03 12.26
CA TYR A 39 4.11 7.35 10.90
C TYR A 39 3.85 6.20 9.93
N LEU A 40 4.26 4.98 10.30
CA LEU A 40 4.05 3.78 9.50
C LEU A 40 2.55 3.46 9.34
N LEU A 41 1.75 3.58 10.42
CA LEU A 41 0.29 3.44 10.36
C LEU A 41 -0.37 4.44 9.41
N LYS A 42 0.01 5.73 9.51
CA LYS A 42 -0.50 6.77 8.61
C LYS A 42 -0.15 6.46 7.16
N THR A 43 1.10 6.05 6.92
CA THR A 43 1.58 5.68 5.59
C THR A 43 0.81 4.47 5.04
N LEU A 44 0.51 3.47 5.88
CA LEU A 44 -0.28 2.30 5.50
C LEU A 44 -1.71 2.70 5.10
N LEU A 45 -2.36 3.58 5.87
CA LEU A 45 -3.70 4.09 5.55
C LEU A 45 -3.72 4.87 4.23
N GLU A 46 -2.70 5.69 3.96
CA GLU A 46 -2.58 6.42 2.69
C GLU A 46 -2.43 5.46 1.51
N VAL A 47 -1.59 4.43 1.62
CA VAL A 47 -1.45 3.40 0.58
C VAL A 47 -2.77 2.68 0.31
N HIS A 48 -3.51 2.30 1.35
CA HIS A 48 -4.83 1.69 1.20
C HIS A 48 -5.83 2.64 0.52
N ARG A 49 -5.82 3.93 0.88
CA ARG A 49 -6.66 4.94 0.23
C ARG A 49 -6.32 5.10 -1.25
N GLU A 50 -5.04 5.09 -1.60
CA GLU A 50 -4.55 5.17 -2.99
C GLU A 50 -4.98 3.94 -3.80
N MET A 51 -4.97 2.75 -3.19
CA MET A 51 -5.47 1.52 -3.79
C MET A 51 -6.98 1.58 -4.05
N ASP A 52 -7.76 2.03 -3.07
CA ASP A 52 -9.21 2.18 -3.18
C ASP A 52 -9.57 3.18 -4.28
N GLN A 53 -8.89 4.33 -4.34
CA GLN A 53 -9.11 5.32 -5.39
C GLN A 53 -8.77 4.73 -6.76
N THR A 54 -7.61 4.11 -6.89
CA THR A 54 -7.16 3.47 -8.14
C THR A 54 -8.15 2.40 -8.62
N ARG A 55 -8.80 1.67 -7.71
CA ARG A 55 -9.87 0.71 -8.06
C ARG A 55 -11.16 1.39 -8.51
N LYS A 56 -11.56 2.48 -7.85
CA LYS A 56 -12.74 3.26 -8.25
C LYS A 56 -12.58 3.89 -9.63
N ASP A 57 -11.38 4.35 -9.98
CA ASP A 57 -11.07 4.91 -11.29
C ASP A 57 -11.12 3.87 -12.44
N VAL A 58 -11.07 2.57 -12.12
CA VAL A 58 -11.23 1.47 -13.11
C VAL A 58 -12.70 1.10 -13.32
N THR A 59 -13.55 1.38 -12.33
CA THR A 59 -14.94 0.91 -12.30
C THR A 59 -15.93 1.99 -12.78
N ASN A 60 -15.47 3.22 -13.00
CA ASN A 60 -16.19 4.31 -13.68
C ASN A 60 -15.75 4.41 -15.14
#